data_AF-A0A965J7T7-F1
#
_entry.id   AF-A0A965J7T7-F1
#
_cell.length_a   1.000
_cell.length_b   1.000
_cell.length_c   1.000
_cell.angle_alpha   90.00
_cell.angle_beta   90.00
_cell.angle_gamma   90.00
#
_symmetry.space_group_name_H-M   'P 1'
#
loop_
_entity.id
_entity.type
_entity.pdbx_description
1 polymer ?
#
loop_
_entity_poly.entity_id
_entity_poly.type
_entity_poly.pdbx_seq_one_letter_code
_entity_poly.pdbx_strand_id
1 'polypeptide(L)'
;EAGVQYRVACRIVDQNNNYSTASTLSSFIVKTIVEINLEGSQLKAERSRLAEIADPHVLSVYERLLSNKKDEVVVALVNRVCSGCHISLTAQHENLVRRADKLIFCEHCSRIHYLPETEVEGEAATTKRRRRRALKT
;
A
#
# COMPACT_ATOMS: atom_id res chain seq x y z
N GLU A 1 -33.63 0.55 -12.10
CA GLU A 1 -32.92 -0.15 -13.19
C GLU A 1 -32.11 -1.30 -12.59
N ALA A 2 -32.34 -2.50 -13.14
CA ALA A 2 -31.61 -3.78 -13.00
C ALA A 2 -31.16 -4.27 -11.61
N GLY A 3 -32.06 -4.95 -10.89
CA GLY A 3 -31.71 -5.92 -9.84
C GLY A 3 -31.26 -7.25 -10.46
N VAL A 4 -30.04 -7.69 -10.13
CA VAL A 4 -29.49 -8.96 -10.60
C VAL A 4 -30.06 -10.10 -9.75
N GLN A 5 -31.09 -10.76 -10.28
CA GLN A 5 -31.66 -12.00 -9.73
C GLN A 5 -30.73 -13.17 -10.05
N TYR A 6 -29.93 -13.62 -9.09
CA TYR A 6 -29.20 -14.89 -9.20
C TYR A 6 -30.16 -16.06 -8.94
N ARG A 7 -30.71 -16.66 -10.01
CA ARG A 7 -31.36 -17.98 -9.94
C ARG A 7 -30.32 -19.07 -10.15
N VAL A 8 -29.83 -19.65 -9.07
CA VAL A 8 -29.04 -20.90 -9.13
C VAL A 8 -30.02 -22.07 -9.18
N ALA A 9 -30.24 -22.61 -10.37
CA ALA A 9 -30.96 -23.88 -10.54
C ALA A 9 -29.96 -25.03 -10.42
N CYS A 10 -29.84 -25.62 -9.24
CA CYS A 10 -29.14 -26.90 -9.09
C CYS A 10 -30.20 -28.02 -9.09
N ARG A 11 -30.40 -28.66 -10.25
CA ARG A 11 -30.94 -30.04 -10.29
C ARG A 11 -29.73 -30.96 -10.28
N ILE A 12 -29.41 -31.51 -9.12
CA ILE A 12 -28.62 -32.74 -9.03
C ILE A 12 -29.42 -33.70 -8.17
N VAL A 13 -29.82 -34.81 -8.79
CA VAL A 13 -30.39 -35.98 -8.15
C VAL A 13 -29.19 -36.85 -7.77
N ASP A 14 -28.86 -36.98 -6.48
CA ASP A 14 -27.86 -37.94 -6.02
C ASP A 14 -28.41 -38.73 -4.83
N GLN A 15 -28.70 -40.02 -5.08
CA GLN A 15 -29.22 -41.01 -4.13
C GLN A 15 -28.10 -41.70 -3.33
N ASN A 16 -27.02 -41.01 -2.94
CA ASN A 16 -26.00 -41.61 -2.08
C ASN A 16 -25.68 -40.72 -0.88
N ASN A 17 -26.03 -41.27 0.28
CA ASN A 17 -25.86 -40.81 1.65
C ASN A 17 -24.49 -40.14 1.98
N ASN A 18 -24.36 -38.83 1.67
CA ASN A 18 -23.33 -37.93 2.21
C ASN A 18 -23.93 -36.55 2.56
N TYR A 19 -24.99 -36.54 3.36
CA TYR A 19 -25.70 -35.33 3.78
C TYR A 19 -24.98 -34.58 4.92
N SER A 20 -23.98 -35.21 5.57
CA SER A 20 -23.30 -34.63 6.76
C SER A 20 -22.23 -33.59 6.40
N THR A 21 -21.44 -33.80 5.35
CA THR A 21 -20.34 -32.88 5.02
C THR A 21 -20.81 -31.60 4.34
N ALA A 22 -21.86 -31.65 3.51
CA ALA A 22 -22.40 -30.49 2.80
C ALA A 22 -23.02 -29.44 3.77
N SER A 23 -23.74 -29.90 4.79
CA SER A 23 -24.31 -29.04 5.83
C SER A 23 -23.23 -28.45 6.74
N THR A 24 -22.23 -29.27 7.10
CA THR A 24 -21.10 -28.84 7.94
C THR A 24 -20.23 -27.79 7.22
N LEU A 25 -19.94 -27.99 5.94
CA LEU A 25 -19.17 -27.04 5.13
C LEU A 25 -19.92 -25.71 4.96
N SER A 26 -21.23 -25.77 4.69
CA SER A 26 -22.06 -24.57 4.57
C SER A 26 -22.08 -23.76 5.87
N SER A 27 -22.20 -24.45 7.00
CA SER A 27 -22.14 -23.84 8.33
C SER A 27 -20.78 -23.19 8.61
N PHE A 28 -19.69 -23.84 8.20
CA PHE A 28 -18.35 -23.28 8.29
C PHE A 28 -18.18 -22.01 7.43
N ILE A 29 -18.60 -22.04 6.17
CA ILE A 29 -18.53 -20.88 5.26
C ILE A 29 -19.29 -19.69 5.85
N VAL A 30 -20.51 -19.92 6.33
CA VAL A 30 -21.33 -18.86 6.95
C VAL A 30 -20.63 -18.30 8.19
N LYS A 31 -20.05 -19.16 9.03
CA LYS A 31 -19.30 -18.73 10.21
C LYS A 31 -18.10 -17.84 9.81
N THR A 32 -17.30 -18.27 8.84
CA THR A 32 -16.14 -17.49 8.37
C THR A 32 -16.54 -16.15 7.75
N ILE A 33 -17.65 -16.11 6.99
CA ILE A 33 -18.18 -14.84 6.44
C ILE A 33 -18.55 -13.87 7.56
N VAL A 34 -19.18 -14.35 8.63
CA VAL A 34 -19.54 -13.53 9.78
C VAL A 34 -18.29 -12.97 10.46
N GLU A 35 -17.27 -13.81 10.66
CA GLU A 35 -15.99 -13.40 11.25
C GLU A 35 -15.27 -12.34 10.39
N ILE A 36 -15.15 -12.55 9.07
CA ILE A 36 -14.54 -11.59 8.14
C ILE A 36 -15.31 -10.27 8.11
N ASN A 37 -16.64 -10.32 8.10
CA ASN A 37 -17.46 -9.10 8.09
C ASN A 37 -17.33 -8.32 9.40
N LEU A 38 -17.21 -9.01 10.54
CA LEU A 38 -16.98 -8.38 11.83
C LEU A 38 -15.63 -7.64 11.83
N GLU A 39 -14.55 -8.32 11.46
CA GLU A 39 -13.21 -7.72 11.34
C GLU A 39 -13.23 -6.52 10.38
N GLY A 40 -13.82 -6.69 9.19
CA GLY A 40 -13.95 -5.63 8.20
C GLY A 40 -14.73 -4.41 8.71
N SER A 41 -15.74 -4.60 9.56
CA SER A 41 -16.48 -3.49 10.18
C SER A 41 -15.64 -2.72 11.19
N GLN A 42 -14.82 -3.42 11.99
CA GLN A 42 -13.92 -2.82 12.98
C GLN A 42 -12.84 -1.99 12.29
N LEU A 43 -12.20 -2.53 11.25
CA LEU A 43 -11.19 -1.83 10.47
C LEU A 43 -11.75 -0.57 9.77
N LYS A 44 -13.00 -0.62 9.30
CA LYS A 44 -13.67 0.56 8.71
C LYS A 44 -13.96 1.64 9.74
N ALA A 45 -14.39 1.26 10.94
CA ALA A 45 -14.62 2.21 12.03
C ALA A 45 -13.31 2.90 12.42
N GLU A 46 -12.23 2.13 12.58
CA GLU A 46 -10.92 2.67 12.91
C GLU A 46 -10.36 3.59 11.80
N ARG A 47 -10.47 3.18 10.53
CA ARG A 47 -10.12 4.04 9.40
C ARG A 47 -10.87 5.38 9.44
N SER A 48 -12.17 5.35 9.76
CA SER A 48 -13.00 6.57 9.79
C SER A 48 -12.53 7.51 10.90
N ARG A 49 -12.23 6.98 12.09
CA ARG A 49 -11.67 7.75 13.21
C ARG A 49 -10.32 8.41 12.86
N LEU A 50 -9.43 7.68 12.19
CA LEU A 50 -8.13 8.20 11.77
C LEU A 50 -8.28 9.23 10.63
N ALA A 51 -9.27 9.07 9.75
CA ALA A 51 -9.53 10.01 8.67
C ALA A 51 -10.04 11.36 9.19
N GLU A 52 -10.78 11.39 10.31
CA GLU A 52 -11.28 12.64 10.92
C GLU A 52 -10.15 13.54 11.46
N ILE A 53 -9.05 12.95 11.91
CA ILE A 53 -7.89 13.69 12.46
C ILE A 53 -6.81 13.99 11.41
N ALA A 54 -6.90 13.39 10.23
CA ALA A 54 -5.92 13.56 9.16
C ALA A 54 -6.10 14.92 8.45
N ASP A 55 -5.01 15.46 7.90
CA ASP A 55 -5.07 16.64 7.04
C ASP A 55 -5.98 16.33 5.80
N PRO A 56 -7.06 17.11 5.56
CA PRO A 56 -8.00 16.84 4.47
C PRO A 56 -7.37 16.84 3.08
N HIS A 57 -6.37 17.69 2.85
CA HIS A 57 -5.67 17.77 1.57
C HIS A 57 -4.79 16.53 1.36
N VAL A 58 -4.06 16.10 2.39
CA VAL A 58 -3.24 14.88 2.32
C VAL A 58 -4.12 13.64 2.14
N LEU A 59 -5.23 13.55 2.88
CA LEU A 59 -6.18 12.45 2.78
C LEU A 59 -6.78 12.35 1.38
N SER A 60 -7.18 13.47 0.78
CA SER A 60 -7.71 13.49 -0.59
C SER A 60 -6.71 12.96 -1.62
N VAL A 61 -5.42 13.34 -1.50
CA VAL A 61 -4.37 12.82 -2.38
C VAL A 61 -4.20 11.31 -2.19
N TYR A 62 -4.16 10.86 -0.94
CA TYR A 62 -4.04 9.44 -0.59
C TYR A 62 -5.21 8.62 -1.17
N GLU A 63 -6.45 9.05 -0.96
CA GLU A 63 -7.64 8.34 -1.44
C GLU A 63 -7.69 8.24 -2.96
N ARG A 64 -7.32 9.32 -3.67
CA ARG A 64 -7.22 9.32 -5.13
C ARG A 64 -6.16 8.35 -5.65
N LEU A 65 -5.01 8.24 -4.96
CA LEU A 65 -4.00 7.25 -5.33
C LEU A 65 -4.50 5.83 -5.04
N LEU A 66 -5.13 5.62 -3.90
CA LEU A 66 -5.61 4.32 -3.46
C LEU A 66 -6.73 3.79 -4.39
N SER A 67 -7.65 4.65 -4.83
CA SER A 67 -8.71 4.25 -5.78
C SER A 67 -8.14 3.80 -7.12
N ASN A 68 -7.03 4.43 -7.56
CA ASN A 68 -6.40 4.14 -8.84
C ASN A 68 -5.49 2.91 -8.79
N LYS A 69 -4.73 2.72 -7.71
CA LYS A 69 -3.76 1.63 -7.58
C LYS A 69 -4.33 0.37 -6.92
N LYS A 70 -5.30 0.52 -6.01
CA LYS A 70 -5.91 -0.56 -5.20
C LYS A 70 -4.91 -1.39 -4.39
N ASP A 71 -3.80 -0.75 -4.03
CA ASP A 71 -2.64 -1.35 -3.39
C ASP A 71 -1.97 -0.27 -2.51
N GLU A 72 -0.92 -0.61 -1.78
CA GLU A 72 -0.16 0.33 -0.97
C GLU A 72 0.33 1.53 -1.79
N VAL A 73 -0.02 2.74 -1.32
CA VAL A 73 0.29 4.02 -2.00
C VAL A 73 1.32 4.87 -1.28
N VAL A 74 1.63 4.54 -0.02
CA VAL A 74 2.71 5.16 0.76
C VAL A 74 3.79 4.11 0.92
N VAL A 75 4.95 4.31 0.33
CA VAL A 75 6.00 3.29 0.25
C VAL A 75 7.34 3.85 0.69
N ALA A 76 8.17 2.99 1.28
CA ALA A 76 9.52 3.36 1.68
C ALA A 76 10.41 3.61 0.45
N LEU A 77 11.34 4.55 0.60
CA LEU A 77 12.50 4.68 -0.28
C LEU A 77 13.70 4.02 0.39
N VAL A 78 14.16 2.88 -0.12
CA VAL A 78 15.27 2.10 0.48
C VAL A 78 16.43 2.03 -0.52
N ASN A 79 17.62 2.48 -0.13
CA ASN A 79 18.81 2.48 -1.01
C ASN A 79 18.57 3.14 -2.38
N ARG A 80 17.79 4.24 -2.40
CA ARG A 80 17.32 4.94 -3.62
C ARG A 80 16.38 4.14 -4.51
N VAL A 81 15.84 3.01 -4.05
CA VAL A 81 14.88 2.19 -4.78
C VAL A 81 13.49 2.39 -4.19
N CYS A 82 12.52 2.68 -5.06
CA CYS A 82 11.10 2.75 -4.67
C CYS A 82 10.59 1.35 -4.34
N SER A 83 10.11 1.10 -3.11
CA SER A 83 9.56 -0.21 -2.73
C SER A 83 8.26 -0.58 -3.46
N GLY A 84 7.61 0.37 -4.15
CA GLY A 84 6.38 0.12 -4.89
C GLY A 84 6.58 -0.32 -6.34
N CYS A 85 7.51 0.29 -7.07
CA CYS A 85 7.79 -0.07 -8.47
C CYS A 85 9.18 -0.67 -8.70
N HIS A 86 10.01 -0.73 -7.66
CA HIS A 86 11.35 -1.30 -7.69
C HIS A 86 12.32 -0.59 -8.65
N ILE A 87 12.01 0.66 -9.02
CA ILE A 87 12.87 1.49 -9.86
C ILE A 87 13.79 2.35 -8.98
N SER A 88 15.05 2.44 -9.40
CA SER A 88 16.06 3.29 -8.78
C SER A 88 15.85 4.77 -9.14
N LEU A 89 16.02 5.64 -8.16
CA LEU A 89 15.81 7.07 -8.25
C LEU A 89 17.13 7.83 -8.09
N THR A 90 17.09 9.12 -8.40
CA THR A 90 18.25 10.00 -8.28
C THR A 90 18.56 10.31 -6.81
N ALA A 91 19.83 10.62 -6.52
CA ALA A 91 20.24 11.10 -5.19
C ALA A 91 19.57 12.43 -4.82
N GLN A 92 19.22 13.25 -5.82
CA GLN A 92 18.44 14.47 -5.61
C GLN A 92 17.04 14.15 -5.10
N HIS A 93 16.37 13.13 -5.67
CA HIS A 93 15.07 12.67 -5.21
C HIS A 93 15.12 12.17 -3.77
N GLU A 94 16.12 11.36 -3.43
CA GLU A 94 16.34 10.89 -2.06
C GLU A 94 16.52 12.04 -1.07
N ASN A 95 17.31 13.06 -1.43
CA ASN A 95 17.48 14.26 -0.60
C ASN A 95 16.16 15.03 -0.41
N LEU A 96 15.28 15.05 -1.40
CA LEU A 96 13.94 15.66 -1.26
C LEU A 96 13.08 14.87 -0.28
N VAL A 97 13.08 13.53 -0.37
CA VAL A 97 12.36 12.65 0.57
C VAL A 97 12.90 12.84 2.00
N ARG A 98 14.22 12.95 2.16
CA ARG A 98 14.88 13.15 3.45
C ARG A 98 14.55 14.51 4.10
N ARG A 99 14.35 15.57 3.31
CA ARG A 99 13.95 16.89 3.85
C ARG A 99 12.53 16.89 4.40
N ALA A 100 11.63 16.09 3.81
CA ALA A 100 10.23 15.97 4.23
C ALA A 100 9.44 17.30 4.31
N ASP A 101 9.86 18.35 3.59
CA ASP A 101 9.18 19.66 3.57
C ASP A 101 7.76 19.60 2.96
N LYS A 102 7.50 18.60 2.09
CA LYS A 102 6.24 18.38 1.39
C LYS A 102 6.10 16.91 1.00
N LEU A 103 4.90 16.51 0.56
CA LEU A 103 4.69 15.18 -0.04
C LEU A 103 5.58 15.00 -1.28
N ILE A 104 6.42 13.98 -1.25
CA ILE A 104 7.28 13.57 -2.37
C ILE A 104 6.71 12.31 -3.00
N PHE A 105 6.55 12.33 -4.32
CA PHE A 105 5.99 11.23 -5.10
C PHE A 105 7.08 10.55 -5.93
N CYS A 106 6.96 9.25 -6.16
CA CYS A 106 7.76 8.55 -7.13
C CYS A 106 7.50 9.11 -8.54
N GLU A 107 8.57 9.49 -9.26
CA GLU A 107 8.48 9.97 -10.65
C GLU A 107 7.97 8.90 -11.63
N HIS A 108 8.03 7.62 -11.26
CA HIS A 108 7.66 6.50 -12.11
C HIS A 108 6.26 5.92 -11.82
N CYS A 109 5.88 5.77 -10.55
CA CYS A 109 4.62 5.13 -10.17
C CYS A 109 3.65 6.03 -9.40
N SER A 110 4.06 7.27 -9.11
CA SER A 110 3.28 8.28 -8.39
C SER A 110 2.88 7.93 -6.95
N ARG A 111 3.44 6.85 -6.36
CA ARG A 111 3.27 6.54 -4.93
C ARG A 111 4.03 7.54 -4.06
N ILE A 112 3.55 7.79 -2.86
CA ILE A 112 4.13 8.71 -1.88
C ILE A 112 5.34 8.04 -1.23
N HIS A 113 6.47 8.75 -1.11
CA HIS A 113 7.67 8.24 -0.46
C HIS A 113 7.81 8.75 0.96
N TYR A 114 8.20 7.85 1.85
CA TYR A 114 8.75 8.17 3.15
C TYR A 114 10.13 7.52 3.30
N LEU A 115 10.98 8.11 4.14
CA LEU A 115 12.23 7.48 4.54
C LEU A 115 11.95 6.72 5.85
N PRO A 116 12.18 5.40 5.91
CA PRO A 116 12.10 4.70 7.19
C PRO A 116 13.18 5.25 8.12
N GLU A 117 12.86 5.38 9.40
CA GLU A 117 13.84 5.74 10.43
C GLU A 117 14.80 4.55 10.60
N THR A 118 15.88 4.57 9.82
CA THR A 118 17.08 3.80 10.16
C THR A 118 17.95 4.69 11.02
N GLU A 119 18.30 4.23 12.22
CA GLU A 119 19.34 4.84 13.04
C GLU A 119 20.63 4.91 12.21
N VAL A 120 20.90 6.06 11.59
CA VAL A 120 22.15 6.33 10.88
C VAL A 120 22.76 7.61 11.45
N GLU A 121 23.62 7.41 12.45
CA GLU A 121 24.65 8.37 12.83
C GLU A 121 25.39 8.82 11.57
N GLY A 122 25.48 10.14 11.40
CA GLY A 122 25.96 10.75 10.17
C GLY A 122 27.43 10.44 9.87
N GLU A 123 27.68 9.68 8.81
CA GLU A 123 28.96 9.75 8.10
C GLU A 123 28.88 10.85 7.05
N ALA A 124 29.37 12.03 7.44
CA ALA A 124 29.62 13.15 6.55
C ALA A 124 30.50 12.69 5.36
N ALA A 125 29.95 12.80 4.16
CA ALA A 125 30.66 12.55 2.91
C ALA A 125 31.95 13.39 2.85
N THR A 126 33.10 12.72 2.97
CA THR A 126 34.40 13.32 2.69
C THR A 126 34.44 13.75 1.23
N THR A 127 34.34 15.06 0.97
CA THR A 127 34.55 15.60 -0.36
C THR A 127 35.98 15.29 -0.77
N LYS A 128 36.18 14.28 -1.64
CA LYS A 128 37.46 14.06 -2.31
C LYS A 128 37.81 15.34 -3.06
N ARG A 129 38.80 16.07 -2.54
CA ARG A 129 39.42 17.24 -3.19
C ARG A 129 39.73 16.87 -4.65
N ARG A 130 39.07 17.54 -5.59
CA ARG A 130 39.44 17.55 -7.01
C ARG A 130 40.93 17.89 -7.11
N ARG A 131 41.77 16.95 -7.56
CA ARG A 131 43.18 17.24 -7.90
C ARG A 131 43.17 18.32 -8.98
N ARG A 132 43.59 19.54 -8.64
CA ARG A 132 43.88 20.57 -9.65
C ARG A 132 45.00 20.02 -10.52
N ARG A 133 44.74 19.85 -11.82
CA ARG A 133 45.77 19.57 -12.81
C ARG A 133 46.61 20.85 -12.94
N ALA A 134 47.88 20.80 -12.55
CA ALA A 134 48.79 21.91 -12.82
C ALA A 134 48.93 22.06 -14.34
N LEU A 135 48.73 23.27 -14.87
CA LEU A 135 49.13 23.60 -16.25
C LEU A 135 50.65 23.46 -16.31
N LYS A 136 51.15 22.64 -17.24
CA LYS A 136 52.57 22.64 -17.61
C LYS A 136 52.81 23.89 -18.48
N THR A 137 53.68 24.77 -18.01
CA THR A 137 54.38 25.76 -18.82
C THR A 137 55.36 25.05 -19.75
#